data_AF-A0A2D2MCJ5-F1
#
_entry.id   AF-A0A2D2MCJ5-F1
#
_cell.length_a   1.000
_cell.length_b   1.000
_cell.length_c   1.000
_cell.angle_alpha   90.00
_cell.angle_beta   90.00
_cell.angle_gamma   90.00
#
_symmetry.space_group_name_H-M   'P 1'
#
loop_
_entity.id
_entity.type
_entity.pdbx_description
1 polymer ?
#
loop_
_entity_poly.entity_id
_entity_poly.type
_entity_poly.pdbx_seq_one_letter_code
_entity_poly.pdbx_strand_id
1 'polypeptide(L)'
;MNRSVLKTRKDVVSAIIRAYPGGRAQAAAHLALELKKFDNHAYENNNARPLNEVQLRQLEATAGTTFLPEFIASLYGGIFVKVADVDVLDNVELYTMSMVASAKRGAVDLEIAKALADGSISQAEAEEIIRAHEAHMSARHTEVLSAIALHRARSGVAA
;
A
#
# COMPACT_ATOMS: atom_id res chain seq x y z
N MET A 1 8.12 -9.17 -5.62
CA MET A 1 6.85 -9.27 -6.38
C MET A 1 6.67 -7.91 -7.05
N ASN A 2 6.79 -7.82 -8.38
CA ASN A 2 6.63 -6.56 -9.11
C ASN A 2 5.22 -6.03 -8.90
N ARG A 3 5.04 -5.05 -8.00
CA ARG A 3 3.83 -4.22 -7.96
C ARG A 3 3.98 -3.25 -9.12
N SER A 4 3.60 -3.67 -10.33
CA SER A 4 3.28 -2.72 -11.39
C SER A 4 2.29 -1.71 -10.82
N VAL A 5 2.49 -0.41 -11.08
CA VAL A 5 1.49 0.62 -10.74
C VAL A 5 0.15 0.13 -11.28
N LEU A 6 -0.79 -0.16 -10.38
CA LEU A 6 -2.08 -0.72 -10.75
C LEU A 6 -2.81 0.36 -11.55
N LYS A 7 -3.15 0.07 -12.80
CA LYS A 7 -3.63 1.10 -13.75
C LYS A 7 -5.15 1.24 -13.69
N THR A 8 -5.84 0.18 -13.29
CA THR A 8 -7.31 0.14 -13.25
C THR A 8 -7.82 -0.40 -11.93
N ARG A 9 -9.10 -0.11 -11.63
CA ARG A 9 -9.78 -0.70 -10.47
C ARG A 9 -9.78 -2.23 -10.52
N LYS A 10 -9.91 -2.84 -11.70
CA LYS A 10 -9.87 -4.30 -11.88
C LYS A 10 -8.51 -4.89 -11.50
N ASP A 11 -7.42 -4.19 -11.82
CA ASP A 11 -6.07 -4.60 -11.39
C ASP A 11 -5.95 -4.58 -9.88
N VAL A 12 -6.52 -3.56 -9.23
CA VAL A 12 -6.57 -3.46 -7.76
C VAL A 12 -7.33 -4.62 -7.14
N VAL A 13 -8.56 -4.90 -7.62
CA VAL A 13 -9.34 -6.03 -7.10
C VAL A 13 -8.59 -7.35 -7.28
N SER A 14 -7.95 -7.55 -8.44
CA SER A 14 -7.15 -8.74 -8.71
C SER A 14 -5.93 -8.85 -7.78
N ALA A 15 -5.25 -7.74 -7.51
CA ALA A 15 -4.12 -7.69 -6.58
C ALA A 15 -4.55 -8.00 -5.14
N ILE A 16 -5.69 -7.45 -4.69
CA ILE A 16 -6.28 -7.75 -3.38
C ILE A 16 -6.57 -9.26 -3.27
N ILE A 17 -7.30 -9.82 -4.23
CA ILE A 17 -7.66 -11.26 -4.23
C ILE A 17 -6.42 -12.15 -4.22
N ARG A 18 -5.39 -11.78 -4.99
CA ARG A 18 -4.12 -12.52 -5.04
C ARG A 18 -3.37 -12.49 -3.71
N ALA A 19 -3.41 -11.37 -3.00
CA ALA A 19 -2.77 -11.22 -1.69
C ALA A 19 -3.63 -11.79 -0.54
N TYR A 20 -4.92 -12.01 -0.79
CA TYR A 20 -5.86 -12.48 0.23
C TYR A 20 -5.56 -13.94 0.63
N PRO A 21 -5.38 -14.25 1.93
CA PRO A 21 -5.22 -15.62 2.40
C PRO A 21 -6.39 -16.50 1.94
N GLY A 22 -6.10 -17.67 1.36
CA GLY A 22 -7.12 -18.57 0.79
C GLY A 22 -7.81 -18.07 -0.49
N GLY A 23 -7.34 -16.96 -1.06
CA GLY A 23 -7.74 -16.44 -2.38
C GLY A 23 -9.24 -16.15 -2.49
N ARG A 24 -9.78 -16.29 -3.71
CA ARG A 24 -11.16 -15.94 -4.05
C ARG A 24 -12.24 -16.64 -3.20
N ALA A 25 -12.03 -17.91 -2.84
CA ALA A 25 -13.03 -18.67 -2.11
C ALA A 25 -13.21 -18.14 -0.69
N GLN A 26 -12.09 -17.86 -0.01
CA GLN A 26 -12.12 -17.30 1.34
C GLN A 26 -12.53 -15.82 1.33
N ALA A 27 -12.13 -15.05 0.32
CA ALA A 27 -12.59 -13.67 0.13
C ALA A 27 -14.12 -13.60 -0.06
N ALA A 28 -14.69 -14.48 -0.89
CA ALA A 28 -16.13 -14.57 -1.10
C ALA A 28 -16.88 -14.90 0.22
N ALA A 29 -16.39 -15.91 0.95
CA ALA A 29 -16.95 -16.30 2.24
C ALA A 29 -16.88 -15.16 3.27
N HIS A 30 -15.78 -14.41 3.32
CA HIS A 30 -15.63 -13.27 4.23
C HIS A 30 -16.64 -12.16 3.93
N LEU A 31 -16.98 -11.93 2.66
CA LEU A 31 -18.02 -10.98 2.27
C LEU A 31 -19.44 -11.54 2.32
N ALA A 32 -19.63 -12.77 2.82
CA ALA A 32 -20.90 -13.49 2.81
C ALA A 32 -21.54 -13.58 1.41
N LEU A 33 -20.71 -13.74 0.38
CA LEU A 33 -21.13 -13.91 -1.01
C LEU A 33 -20.85 -15.35 -1.48
N GLU A 34 -21.75 -15.88 -2.31
CA GLU A 34 -21.42 -17.09 -3.06
C GLU A 34 -20.27 -16.81 -4.04
N LEU A 35 -19.38 -17.78 -4.22
CA LEU A 35 -18.19 -17.64 -5.07
C LEU A 35 -18.51 -17.13 -6.47
N LYS A 36 -19.58 -17.66 -7.10
CA LYS A 36 -20.01 -17.21 -8.43
C LYS A 36 -20.46 -15.74 -8.44
N LYS A 37 -21.17 -15.30 -7.40
CA LYS A 37 -21.58 -13.89 -7.27
C LYS A 37 -20.35 -13.02 -7.05
N PHE A 38 -19.46 -13.43 -6.15
CA PHE A 38 -18.21 -12.72 -5.89
C PHE A 38 -17.39 -12.53 -7.17
N ASP A 39 -17.16 -13.59 -7.95
CA ASP A 39 -16.40 -13.51 -9.20
C ASP A 39 -17.05 -12.53 -10.20
N ASN A 40 -18.39 -12.51 -10.29
CA ASN A 40 -19.09 -11.54 -11.13
C ASN A 40 -18.85 -10.09 -10.67
N HIS A 41 -18.93 -9.83 -9.37
CA HIS A 41 -18.68 -8.49 -8.80
C HIS A 41 -17.20 -8.08 -8.89
N ALA A 42 -16.27 -9.02 -8.72
CA ALA A 42 -14.83 -8.77 -8.72
C ALA A 42 -14.28 -8.46 -10.11
N TYR A 43 -14.76 -9.19 -11.13
CA TYR A 43 -14.30 -9.06 -12.51
C TYR A 43 -15.26 -8.24 -13.41
N GLU A 44 -16.36 -7.76 -12.82
CA GLU A 44 -17.44 -7.03 -13.49
C GLU A 44 -18.05 -7.82 -14.67
N ASN A 45 -18.19 -9.13 -14.49
CA ASN A 45 -18.84 -10.01 -15.45
C ASN A 45 -20.36 -9.89 -15.33
N ASN A 46 -21.09 -10.25 -16.39
CA ASN A 46 -22.56 -10.34 -16.39
C ASN A 46 -23.27 -9.04 -15.97
N ASN A 47 -22.70 -7.86 -16.27
CA ASN A 47 -23.20 -6.55 -15.85
C ASN A 47 -23.40 -6.43 -14.32
N ALA A 48 -22.68 -7.22 -13.54
CA ALA A 48 -22.70 -7.10 -12.09
C ALA A 48 -22.06 -5.79 -11.65
N ARG A 49 -22.62 -5.17 -10.61
CA ARG A 49 -22.03 -3.97 -10.01
C ARG A 49 -20.66 -4.34 -9.40
N PRO A 50 -19.63 -3.50 -9.52
CA PRO A 50 -18.34 -3.78 -8.87
C PRO A 50 -18.47 -3.94 -7.34
N LEU A 51 -17.51 -4.62 -6.72
CA LEU A 51 -17.36 -4.56 -5.26
C LEU A 51 -17.17 -3.10 -4.82
N ASN A 52 -17.87 -2.70 -3.76
CA ASN A 52 -17.80 -1.34 -3.23
C ASN A 52 -16.57 -1.14 -2.33
N GLU A 53 -16.31 0.11 -1.96
CA GLU A 53 -15.13 0.53 -1.20
C GLU A 53 -15.07 -0.13 0.18
N VAL A 54 -16.23 -0.34 0.82
CA VAL A 54 -16.32 -0.98 2.14
C VAL A 54 -15.93 -2.45 2.04
N GLN A 55 -16.43 -3.15 1.02
CA GLN A 55 -16.08 -4.55 0.77
C GLN A 55 -14.59 -4.71 0.46
N LEU A 56 -14.03 -3.85 -0.37
CA LEU A 56 -12.60 -3.89 -0.69
C LEU A 56 -11.75 -3.61 0.55
N ARG A 57 -12.11 -2.58 1.34
CA ARG A 57 -11.42 -2.27 2.60
C ARG A 57 -11.43 -3.44 3.58
N GLN A 58 -12.55 -4.17 3.69
CA GLN A 58 -12.66 -5.34 4.56
C GLN A 58 -11.71 -6.45 4.13
N LEU A 59 -11.59 -6.69 2.82
CA LEU A 59 -10.63 -7.65 2.28
C LEU A 59 -9.18 -7.22 2.54
N GLU A 60 -8.86 -5.97 2.26
CA GLU A 60 -7.52 -5.41 2.47
C GLU A 60 -7.09 -5.43 3.94
N ALA A 61 -8.01 -5.15 4.87
CA ALA A 61 -7.74 -5.21 6.31
C ALA A 61 -7.30 -6.62 6.76
N THR A 62 -7.87 -7.67 6.15
CA THR A 62 -7.48 -9.06 6.47
C THR A 62 -6.21 -9.48 5.74
N ALA A 63 -6.02 -9.01 4.50
CA ALA A 63 -4.81 -9.30 3.73
C ALA A 63 -3.59 -8.47 4.17
N GLY A 64 -3.79 -7.43 4.97
CA GLY A 64 -2.73 -6.49 5.36
C GLY A 64 -2.24 -5.62 4.20
N THR A 65 -3.11 -5.33 3.21
CA THR A 65 -2.76 -4.58 2.00
C THR A 65 -3.37 -3.19 1.96
N THR A 66 -2.90 -2.37 1.02
CA THR A 66 -3.27 -0.95 0.84
C THR A 66 -3.40 -0.58 -0.64
N PHE A 67 -3.71 -1.54 -1.50
CA PHE A 67 -3.77 -1.37 -2.95
C PHE A 67 -4.84 -0.36 -3.39
N LEU A 68 -6.03 -0.36 -2.77
CA LEU A 68 -7.09 0.58 -3.13
C LEU A 68 -6.72 2.04 -2.83
N PRO A 69 -6.31 2.40 -1.59
CA PRO A 69 -5.94 3.78 -1.32
C PRO A 69 -4.64 4.21 -2.04
N GLU A 70 -3.69 3.30 -2.28
CA GLU A 70 -2.50 3.57 -3.12
C GLU A 70 -2.92 3.94 -4.55
N PHE A 71 -3.81 3.13 -5.16
CA PHE A 71 -4.33 3.41 -6.50
C PHE A 71 -5.06 4.76 -6.56
N ILE A 72 -5.98 5.01 -5.63
CA ILE A 72 -6.73 6.28 -5.60
C ILE A 72 -5.79 7.47 -5.45
N ALA A 73 -4.80 7.42 -4.55
CA ALA A 73 -3.83 8.50 -4.37
C ALA A 73 -3.07 8.78 -5.68
N SER A 74 -2.66 7.72 -6.38
CA SER A 74 -1.93 7.85 -7.65
C SER A 74 -2.73 8.56 -8.75
N LEU A 75 -4.07 8.44 -8.78
CA LEU A 75 -4.94 9.17 -9.72
C LEU A 75 -4.87 10.70 -9.54
N TYR A 76 -4.46 11.17 -8.35
CA TYR A 76 -4.27 12.58 -8.04
C TYR A 76 -2.79 13.00 -8.01
N GLY A 77 -1.88 12.12 -8.46
CA GLY A 77 -0.43 12.35 -8.35
C GLY A 77 0.06 12.37 -6.89
N GLY A 78 -0.69 11.74 -5.98
CA GLY A 78 -0.36 11.65 -4.57
C GLY A 78 0.11 10.25 -4.16
N ILE A 79 0.58 10.15 -2.92
CA ILE A 79 0.95 8.89 -2.27
C ILE A 79 0.04 8.61 -1.09
N PHE A 80 -0.32 7.35 -0.90
CA PHE A 80 -0.99 6.94 0.32
C PHE A 80 0.04 6.74 1.43
N VAL A 81 -0.25 7.30 2.61
CA VAL A 81 0.52 7.06 3.81
C VAL A 81 -0.38 6.51 4.89
N LYS A 82 -0.10 5.28 5.32
CA LYS A 82 -0.76 4.67 6.47
C LYS A 82 -0.20 5.30 7.74
N VAL A 83 -1.08 5.79 8.60
CA VAL A 83 -0.71 6.23 9.96
C VAL A 83 -0.61 4.99 10.85
N ALA A 84 0.44 4.90 11.66
CA ALA A 84 0.60 3.81 12.62
C ALA A 84 -0.41 3.93 13.77
N ASP A 85 -0.80 2.79 14.32
CA ASP A 85 -1.61 2.75 15.53
C ASP A 85 -0.72 3.11 16.74
N VAL A 86 -1.16 4.09 17.53
CA VAL A 86 -0.36 4.67 18.62
C VAL A 86 -0.23 3.71 19.79
N ASP A 87 -1.18 2.79 19.95
CA ASP A 87 -1.21 1.87 21.09
C ASP A 87 -0.13 0.78 21.01
N VAL A 88 0.46 0.58 19.83
CA VAL A 88 1.56 -0.39 19.59
C VAL A 88 2.91 0.29 19.37
N LEU A 89 2.99 1.62 19.47
CA LEU A 89 4.22 2.37 19.21
C LEU A 89 5.11 2.42 20.46
N ASP A 90 6.36 1.96 20.31
CA ASP A 90 7.43 2.17 21.27
C ASP A 90 8.72 2.66 20.58
N ASN A 91 9.78 2.87 21.37
CA ASN A 91 11.06 3.36 20.83
C ASN A 91 11.74 2.33 19.91
N VAL A 92 11.52 1.02 20.10
CA VAL A 92 12.09 -0.05 19.28
C VAL A 92 11.38 -0.10 17.93
N GLU A 93 10.07 0.07 17.94
CA GLU A 93 9.28 0.18 16.72
C GLU A 93 9.69 1.42 15.92
N LEU A 94 9.84 2.59 16.55
CA LEU A 94 10.35 3.79 15.87
C LEU A 94 11.73 3.59 15.25
N TYR A 95 12.65 2.89 15.93
CA TYR A 95 13.95 2.55 15.36
C TYR A 95 13.82 1.65 14.13
N THR A 96 12.97 0.63 14.20
CA THR A 96 12.67 -0.26 13.08
C THR A 96 12.11 0.52 11.88
N MET A 97 11.18 1.46 12.13
CA MET A 97 10.63 2.33 11.10
C MET A 97 11.71 3.21 10.45
N SER A 98 12.63 3.76 11.24
CA SER A 98 13.75 4.56 10.73
C SER A 98 14.71 3.76 9.86
N MET A 99 14.99 2.51 10.25
CA MET A 99 15.77 1.56 9.46
C MET A 99 15.08 1.25 8.12
N VAL A 100 13.78 0.99 8.13
CA VAL A 100 13.00 0.75 6.91
C VAL A 100 12.99 1.98 6.00
N ALA A 101 12.75 3.18 6.52
CA ALA A 101 12.78 4.41 5.74
C ALA A 101 14.16 4.66 5.10
N SER A 102 15.24 4.39 5.86
CA SER A 102 16.62 4.50 5.37
C SER A 102 16.95 3.48 4.28
N ALA A 103 16.52 2.22 4.44
CA ALA A 103 16.69 1.18 3.43
C ALA A 103 15.96 1.54 2.13
N LYS A 104 14.73 2.05 2.23
CA LYS A 104 13.97 2.51 1.06
C LYS A 104 14.60 3.74 0.39
N ARG A 105 15.19 4.67 1.16
CA ARG A 105 15.97 5.78 0.59
C ARG A 105 17.11 5.26 -0.29
N GLY A 106 17.89 4.31 0.26
CA GLY A 106 18.97 3.68 -0.50
C GLY A 106 18.48 2.93 -1.75
N ALA A 107 17.27 2.37 -1.72
CA ALA A 107 16.67 1.78 -2.91
C ALA A 107 16.38 2.83 -4.00
N VAL A 108 15.92 4.04 -3.64
CA VAL A 108 15.79 5.15 -4.60
C VAL A 108 17.14 5.47 -5.24
N ASP A 109 18.16 5.65 -4.41
CA ASP A 109 19.52 6.00 -4.88
C ASP A 109 20.08 4.92 -5.82
N LEU A 110 19.81 3.65 -5.51
CA LEU A 110 20.21 2.52 -6.35
C LEU A 110 19.50 2.51 -7.71
N GLU A 111 18.18 2.74 -7.75
CA GLU A 111 17.45 2.78 -9.03
C GLU A 111 17.89 3.97 -9.90
N ILE A 112 18.18 5.12 -9.29
CA ILE A 112 18.77 6.27 -9.99
C ILE A 112 20.15 5.90 -10.57
N ALA A 113 21.02 5.28 -9.76
CA ALA A 113 22.35 4.89 -10.21
C ALA A 113 22.31 3.88 -11.37
N LYS A 114 21.39 2.91 -11.32
CA LYS A 114 21.17 1.96 -12.42
C LYS A 114 20.68 2.64 -13.70
N ALA A 115 19.68 3.50 -13.58
CA ALA A 115 19.08 4.21 -14.72
C ALA A 115 20.05 5.19 -15.40
N LEU A 116 21.07 5.67 -14.68
CA LEU A 116 22.09 6.55 -15.24
C LEU A 116 23.27 5.80 -15.88
N ALA A 117 23.28 4.45 -15.84
CA ALA A 117 24.43 3.67 -16.30
C ALA A 117 24.74 3.83 -17.79
N ASP A 118 23.73 4.10 -18.63
CA ASP A 118 23.90 4.36 -20.07
C ASP A 118 23.86 5.86 -20.43
N GLY A 119 23.74 6.73 -19.42
CA GLY A 119 23.67 8.18 -19.58
C GLY A 119 22.30 8.75 -19.93
N SER A 120 21.24 7.94 -20.00
CA SER A 120 19.87 8.39 -20.30
C SER A 120 18.82 7.63 -19.51
N ILE A 121 17.78 8.32 -19.03
CA ILE A 121 16.68 7.65 -18.30
C ILE A 121 15.54 7.38 -19.27
N SER A 122 15.24 6.10 -19.50
CA SER A 122 14.06 5.67 -20.23
C SER A 122 12.78 5.85 -19.42
N GLN A 123 11.63 5.81 -20.09
CA GLN A 123 10.32 5.86 -19.43
C GLN A 123 10.15 4.74 -18.39
N ALA A 124 10.62 3.52 -18.69
CA ALA A 124 10.49 2.38 -17.78
C ALA A 124 11.35 2.57 -16.51
N GLU A 125 12.54 3.14 -16.65
CA GLU A 125 13.41 3.44 -15.52
C GLU A 125 12.88 4.59 -14.68
N ALA A 126 12.36 5.65 -15.32
CA ALA A 126 11.68 6.73 -14.61
C ALA A 126 10.51 6.19 -13.75
N GLU A 127 9.74 5.24 -14.29
CA GLU A 127 8.67 4.57 -13.55
C GLU A 127 9.18 3.76 -12.35
N GLU A 128 10.33 3.08 -12.44
CA GLU A 128 10.94 2.37 -11.30
C GLU A 128 11.46 3.34 -10.23
N ILE A 129 12.12 4.42 -10.64
CA ILE A 129 12.61 5.46 -9.72
C ILE A 129 11.44 6.07 -8.94
N ILE A 130 10.35 6.43 -9.63
CA ILE A 130 9.16 6.98 -8.99
C ILE A 130 8.55 5.98 -8.01
N ARG A 131 8.43 4.69 -8.38
CA ARG A 131 7.95 3.65 -7.46
C ARG A 131 8.81 3.56 -6.19
N ALA A 132 10.13 3.53 -6.33
CA ALA A 132 11.03 3.49 -5.19
C ALA A 132 10.88 4.75 -4.32
N HIS A 133 10.77 5.91 -4.96
CA HIS A 133 10.60 7.20 -4.30
C HIS A 133 9.30 7.27 -3.49
N GLU A 134 8.17 6.91 -4.08
CA GLU A 134 6.87 6.87 -3.38
C GLU A 134 6.91 5.94 -2.17
N ALA A 135 7.55 4.77 -2.32
CA ALA A 135 7.70 3.81 -1.22
C ALA A 135 8.54 4.38 -0.06
N HIS A 136 9.61 5.14 -0.37
CA HIS A 136 10.42 5.85 0.62
C HIS A 136 9.62 6.97 1.30
N MET A 137 8.99 7.84 0.52
CA MET A 137 8.22 8.98 1.04
C MET A 137 7.09 8.53 1.96
N SER A 138 6.39 7.45 1.60
CA SER A 138 5.36 6.87 2.46
C SER A 138 5.93 6.36 3.78
N ALA A 139 7.02 5.56 3.74
CA ALA A 139 7.66 5.07 4.95
C ALA A 139 8.20 6.19 5.86
N ARG A 140 8.84 7.20 5.25
CA ARG A 140 9.38 8.34 5.98
C ARG A 140 8.28 9.17 6.63
N HIS A 141 7.17 9.38 5.93
CA HIS A 141 6.05 10.12 6.47
C HIS A 141 5.38 9.35 7.62
N THR A 142 5.20 8.03 7.49
CA THR A 142 4.71 7.19 8.59
C THR A 142 5.64 7.26 9.81
N GLU A 143 6.95 7.15 9.64
CA GLU A 143 7.93 7.28 10.73
C GLU A 143 7.80 8.63 11.46
N VAL A 144 7.73 9.74 10.70
CA VAL A 144 7.60 11.09 11.27
C VAL A 144 6.31 11.23 12.08
N LEU A 145 5.17 10.81 11.51
CA LEU A 145 3.88 10.88 12.21
C LEU A 145 3.87 10.03 13.47
N SER A 146 4.50 8.86 13.42
CA SER A 146 4.58 7.91 14.54
C SER A 146 5.43 8.46 15.69
N ALA A 147 6.57 9.08 15.37
CA ALA A 147 7.40 9.76 16.35
C ALA A 147 6.63 10.90 17.04
N ILE A 148 5.93 11.73 16.25
CA ILE A 148 5.07 12.79 16.80
C ILE A 148 4.00 12.21 17.73
N ALA A 149 3.32 11.14 17.31
CA ALA A 149 2.24 10.53 18.09
C ALA A 149 2.74 9.95 19.42
N LEU A 150 3.81 9.16 19.41
CA LEU A 150 4.38 8.53 20.61
C LEU A 150 4.76 9.58 21.68
N HIS A 151 5.40 10.67 21.25
CA HIS A 151 5.88 11.70 22.18
C HIS A 151 4.77 12.68 22.62
N ARG A 152 3.69 12.84 21.84
CA ARG A 152 2.48 13.53 22.30
C ARG A 152 1.74 12.73 23.38
N ALA A 153 1.60 11.42 23.20
CA ALA A 153 0.94 10.56 24.20
C ALA A 153 1.65 10.61 25.56
N ARG A 154 2.99 10.58 25.56
CA ARG A 154 3.79 10.73 26.79
C ARG A 154 3.63 12.09 27.48
N SER A 155 3.39 13.15 26.72
CA SER A 155 3.22 14.50 27.26
C SER A 155 1.89 14.67 28.02
N GLY A 156 0.87 13.85 27.72
CA GLY A 156 -0.43 13.88 28.41
C GLY A 156 -0.50 13.08 29.71
N VAL A 157 0.50 12.22 30.00
CA VAL A 157 0.59 11.41 31.23
C VAL A 157 1.40 12.13 32.33
N ALA A 158 2.00 13.29 32.02
CA ALA A 158 2.84 14.05 32.93
C ALA A 158 2.11 15.22 33.64
N ALA A 159 0.78 15.20 33.74
CA ALA A 159 -0.03 16.22 34.42
C ALA A 159 -0.88 15.62 35.54
#